data_AF-A0A9D7Z737-F1
#
_entry.id   AF-A0A9D7Z737-F1
#
_cell.length_a   1.000
_cell.length_b   1.000
_cell.length_c   1.000
_cell.angle_alpha   90.00
_cell.angle_beta   90.00
_cell.angle_gamma   90.00
#
_symmetry.space_group_name_H-M   'P 1'
#
loop_
_entity.id
_entity.type
_entity.pdbx_description
1 polymer ?
#
loop_
_entity_poly.entity_id
_entity_poly.type
_entity_poly.pdbx_seq_one_letter_code
_entity_poly.pdbx_strand_id
1 'polypeptide(L)'
;SGSGPAYFFLFIESLTDAAIALGMNSESARKLALQTALGASRLASLSSEDAATLRKNVTSPGGTTEQAIQAFEAADIRGIVAQATQAAARRSVELSKEFGA
;
A
#
# COMPACT_ATOMS: atom_id res chain seq x y z
N SER A 1 4.60 14.92 -7.17
CA SER A 1 4.10 14.14 -6.02
C SER A 1 5.27 13.83 -5.10
N GLY A 2 5.52 14.65 -4.08
CA GLY A 2 6.61 14.40 -3.11
C GLY A 2 6.24 13.33 -2.07
N SER A 3 4.95 13.22 -1.73
CA SER A 3 4.47 12.38 -0.64
C SER A 3 4.22 10.91 -1.02
N GLY A 4 4.10 10.61 -2.33
CA GLY A 4 3.72 9.28 -2.82
C GLY A 4 4.58 8.13 -2.27
N PRO A 5 5.92 8.19 -2.33
CA PRO A 5 6.78 7.13 -1.80
C PRO A 5 6.55 6.84 -0.31
N ALA A 6 6.25 7.87 0.50
CA ALA A 6 6.03 7.70 1.94
C ALA A 6 4.82 6.80 2.24
N TYR A 7 3.77 6.83 1.41
CA TYR A 7 2.59 5.97 1.60
C TYR A 7 2.96 4.49 1.43
N PHE A 8 3.80 4.18 0.44
CA PHE A 8 4.27 2.82 0.21
C PHE A 8 5.27 2.39 1.28
N PHE A 9 6.14 3.28 1.76
CA PHE A 9 7.05 2.97 2.88
C PHE A 9 6.28 2.63 4.15
N LEU A 10 5.25 3.40 4.48
CA LEU A 10 4.37 3.10 5.62
C LEU A 10 3.66 1.75 5.46
N PHE A 11 3.24 1.39 4.24
CA PHE A 11 2.63 0.08 3.99
C PHE A 11 3.63 -1.07 4.13
N ILE A 12 4.87 -0.90 3.65
CA ILE A 12 5.95 -1.88 3.81
C ILE A 12 6.32 -2.06 5.28
N GLU A 13 6.41 -0.97 6.05
CA GLU A 13 6.61 -0.97 7.49
C GLU A 13 5.49 -1.75 8.20
N SER A 14 4.22 -1.42 7.89
CA SER A 14 3.05 -2.09 8.46
C SER A 14 3.02 -3.60 8.18
N LEU A 15 3.40 -4.02 6.95
CA LEU A 15 3.50 -5.43 6.59
C LEU A 15 4.66 -6.14 7.32
N THR A 16 5.77 -5.43 7.53
CA THR A 16 6.92 -5.95 8.29
C THR A 16 6.52 -6.20 9.74
N ASP A 17 5.87 -5.23 10.36
CA ASP A 17 5.42 -5.33 11.76
C ASP A 17 4.38 -6.43 11.96
N ALA A 18 3.42 -6.55 11.04
CA ALA A 18 2.44 -7.63 11.06
C ALA A 18 3.11 -9.02 10.95
N ALA A 19 4.10 -9.18 10.07
CA ALA A 19 4.84 -10.43 9.93
C ALA A 19 5.65 -10.78 11.20
N ILE A 20 6.25 -9.78 11.85
CA ILE A 20 6.95 -9.96 13.13
C ILE A 20 5.96 -10.38 14.23
N ALA A 21 4.80 -9.72 14.31
CA ALA A 21 3.75 -10.07 15.27
C ALA A 21 3.23 -11.50 15.08
N LEU A 22 3.29 -12.04 13.86
CA LEU A 22 2.97 -13.44 13.54
C LEU A 22 4.15 -14.41 13.79
N GLY A 23 5.25 -13.94 14.38
CA GLY A 23 6.37 -14.77 14.82
C GLY A 23 7.55 -14.83 13.86
N MET A 24 7.57 -14.04 12.78
CA MET A 24 8.75 -13.95 11.91
C MET A 24 9.86 -13.14 12.59
N ASN A 25 11.12 -13.51 12.33
CA ASN A 25 12.25 -12.65 12.71
C ASN A 25 12.24 -11.37 11.87
N SER A 26 12.72 -10.27 12.46
CA SER A 26 12.68 -8.93 11.88
C SER A 26 13.36 -8.84 10.51
N GLU A 27 14.52 -9.48 10.33
CA GLU A 27 15.25 -9.46 9.06
C GLU A 27 14.44 -10.12 7.93
N SER A 28 13.88 -11.31 8.20
CA SER A 28 13.08 -12.06 7.22
C SER A 28 11.77 -11.35 6.91
N ALA A 29 11.09 -10.78 7.93
CA ALA A 29 9.87 -10.01 7.76
C ALA A 29 10.11 -8.79 6.83
N ARG A 30 11.15 -8.01 7.12
CA ARG A 30 11.53 -6.84 6.31
C ARG A 30 11.87 -7.24 4.88
N LYS A 31 12.68 -8.29 4.71
CA LYS A 31 13.07 -8.78 3.38
C LYS A 31 11.87 -9.24 2.57
N LEU A 32 10.94 -9.98 3.19
CA LEU A 32 9.74 -10.47 2.53
C LEU A 32 8.83 -9.31 2.12
N ALA A 33 8.54 -8.36 3.03
CA ALA A 33 7.70 -7.21 2.73
C ALA A 33 8.25 -6.36 1.56
N LEU A 34 9.57 -6.10 1.57
CA LEU A 34 10.24 -5.36 0.48
C LEU A 34 10.16 -6.10 -0.85
N GLN A 35 10.46 -7.40 -0.88
CA GLN A 35 10.42 -8.18 -2.11
C GLN A 35 9.00 -8.33 -2.66
N THR A 36 8.00 -8.49 -1.79
CA THR A 36 6.60 -8.51 -2.18
C THR A 36 6.18 -7.18 -2.81
N ALA A 37 6.52 -6.05 -2.18
CA ALA A 37 6.21 -4.73 -2.73
C ALA A 37 6.91 -4.50 -4.10
N LEU A 38 8.19 -4.86 -4.21
CA LEU A 38 8.95 -4.76 -5.46
C LEU A 38 8.36 -5.64 -6.56
N GLY A 39 8.06 -6.90 -6.26
CA GLY A 39 7.48 -7.86 -7.20
C GLY A 39 6.11 -7.42 -7.70
N ALA A 40 5.22 -6.99 -6.79
CA ALA A 40 3.90 -6.48 -7.15
C ALA A 40 3.98 -5.23 -8.03
N SER A 41 4.85 -4.28 -7.66
CA SER A 41 5.03 -3.03 -8.42
C SER A 41 5.60 -3.30 -9.81
N ARG A 42 6.58 -4.22 -9.91
CA ARG A 42 7.17 -4.64 -11.18
C ARG A 42 6.13 -5.33 -12.07
N LEU A 43 5.36 -6.26 -11.52
CA LEU A 43 4.28 -6.94 -12.24
C LEU A 43 3.27 -5.93 -12.80
N ALA A 44 2.82 -4.99 -11.96
CA ALA A 44 1.87 -3.96 -12.36
C ALA A 44 2.46 -3.03 -13.45
N SER A 45 3.74 -2.67 -13.36
CA SER A 45 4.37 -1.79 -14.37
C SER A 45 4.57 -2.44 -15.74
N LEU A 46 4.64 -3.77 -15.80
CA LEU A 46 4.90 -4.53 -17.01
C LEU A 46 3.63 -5.18 -17.59
N SER A 47 2.53 -5.18 -16.85
CA SER A 47 1.27 -5.78 -17.27
C SER A 47 0.47 -4.83 -18.16
N SER A 48 -0.29 -5.40 -19.09
CA SER A 48 -1.37 -4.71 -19.79
C SER A 48 -2.69 -4.74 -19.01
N GLU A 49 -2.78 -5.57 -17.97
CA GLU A 49 -3.94 -5.66 -17.07
C GLU A 49 -3.91 -4.55 -16.01
N ASP A 50 -5.08 -4.12 -15.57
CA ASP A 50 -5.18 -3.16 -14.46
C ASP A 50 -4.89 -3.81 -13.09
N ALA A 51 -4.63 -2.97 -12.08
CA ALA A 51 -4.31 -3.43 -10.73
C ALA A 51 -5.44 -4.24 -10.07
N ALA A 52 -6.71 -3.96 -10.44
CA ALA A 52 -7.85 -4.69 -9.90
C ALA A 52 -7.88 -6.13 -10.41
N THR A 53 -7.57 -6.33 -11.69
CA THR A 53 -7.44 -7.63 -12.35
C THR A 53 -6.23 -8.38 -11.80
N LEU A 54 -5.07 -7.73 -11.70
CA LEU A 54 -3.87 -8.33 -11.09
C LEU A 54 -4.12 -8.80 -9.65
N ARG A 55 -4.80 -8.00 -8.82
CA ARG A 55 -5.21 -8.39 -7.47
C ARG A 55 -6.13 -9.61 -7.49
N LYS A 56 -7.12 -9.64 -8.38
CA LYS A 56 -8.04 -10.78 -8.53
C LYS A 56 -7.29 -12.05 -8.94
N ASN A 57 -6.33 -11.96 -9.85
CA ASN A 57 -5.54 -13.09 -10.35
C ASN A 57 -4.71 -13.76 -9.24
N VAL A 58 -4.36 -13.04 -8.16
CA VAL A 58 -3.65 -13.59 -6.99
C VAL A 58 -4.55 -13.86 -5.78
N THR A 59 -5.88 -13.78 -5.95
CA THR A 59 -6.87 -13.97 -4.90
C THR A 59 -7.75 -15.19 -5.19
N SER A 60 -7.39 -16.33 -4.60
CA SER A 60 -8.16 -17.58 -4.70
C SER A 60 -9.42 -17.51 -3.82
N PRO A 61 -10.60 -17.99 -4.27
CA PRO A 61 -11.79 -18.12 -3.43
C PRO A 61 -11.53 -18.98 -2.19
N GLY A 62 -11.92 -18.50 -1.02
CA GLY A 62 -11.69 -19.15 0.28
C GLY A 62 -10.22 -19.14 0.75
N GLY A 63 -9.32 -18.46 0.03
CA GLY A 63 -7.90 -18.42 0.33
C GLY A 63 -7.51 -17.36 1.37
N THR A 64 -6.26 -17.43 1.84
CA THR A 64 -5.72 -16.46 2.82
C THR A 64 -5.69 -15.03 2.28
N THR A 65 -5.36 -14.85 0.99
CA THR A 65 -5.37 -13.53 0.34
C THR A 65 -6.77 -12.93 0.34
N GLU A 66 -7.81 -13.73 0.09
CA GLU A 66 -9.19 -13.25 0.09
C GLU A 66 -9.59 -12.72 1.47
N GLN A 67 -9.28 -13.46 2.54
CA GLN A 67 -9.57 -13.04 3.91
C GLN A 67 -8.85 -11.72 4.27
N ALA A 68 -7.57 -11.58 3.88
CA ALA A 68 -6.83 -10.34 4.09
C ALA A 68 -7.43 -9.15 3.32
N ILE A 69 -7.79 -9.34 2.05
CA ILE A 69 -8.42 -8.29 1.24
C ILE A 69 -9.79 -7.90 1.80
N GLN A 70 -10.61 -8.86 2.22
CA GLN A 70 -11.91 -8.58 2.85
C GLN A 70 -11.74 -7.76 4.13
N ALA A 71 -10.74 -8.08 4.97
CA ALA A 71 -10.43 -7.29 6.16
C ALA A 71 -10.00 -5.85 5.83
N PHE A 72 -9.16 -5.65 4.80
CA PHE A 72 -8.77 -4.32 4.35
C PHE A 72 -9.95 -3.50 3.78
N GLU A 73 -10.83 -4.13 3.01
CA GLU A 73 -12.02 -3.48 2.46
C GLU A 73 -13.04 -3.13 3.55
N ALA A 74 -13.21 -4.01 4.55
CA ALA A 74 -14.06 -3.74 5.72
C ALA A 74 -13.53 -2.58 6.58
N ALA A 75 -12.21 -2.36 6.58
CA ALA A 75 -11.56 -1.22 7.21
C ALA A 75 -11.58 0.07 6.35
N ASP A 76 -12.28 0.06 5.21
CA ASP A 76 -12.38 1.17 4.25
C ASP A 76 -11.02 1.72 3.79
N ILE A 77 -10.13 0.83 3.37
CA ILE A 77 -8.80 1.21 2.85
C ILE A 77 -8.89 2.25 1.72
N ARG A 78 -9.97 2.24 0.92
CA ARG A 78 -10.19 3.19 -0.17
C ARG A 78 -10.50 4.58 0.37
N GLY A 79 -11.37 4.70 1.36
CA GLY A 79 -11.64 5.94 2.05
C GLY A 79 -10.41 6.50 2.76
N ILE A 80 -9.61 5.65 3.41
CA ILE A 80 -8.35 6.05 4.06
C ILE A 80 -7.39 6.68 3.06
N VAL A 81 -7.16 6.03 1.91
CA VAL A 81 -6.26 6.54 0.85
C VAL A 81 -6.81 7.86 0.26
N ALA A 82 -8.12 7.96 0.05
CA ALA A 82 -8.75 9.18 -0.44
C ALA A 82 -8.58 10.35 0.54
N GLN A 83 -8.79 10.11 1.84
CA GLN A 83 -8.61 11.13 2.87
C GLN A 83 -7.14 11.58 2.99
N ALA A 84 -6.20 10.64 2.98
CA ALA A 84 -4.76 10.94 3.06
C ALA A 84 -4.29 11.80 1.87
N THR A 85 -4.70 11.45 0.65
CA THR A 85 -4.35 12.20 -0.56
C THR A 85 -4.99 13.58 -0.60
N GLN A 86 -6.24 13.72 -0.15
CA GLN A 86 -6.89 15.03 0.00
C GLN A 86 -6.22 15.89 1.06
N ALA A 87 -5.77 15.32 2.18
CA ALA A 87 -5.02 16.06 3.20
C ALA A 87 -3.69 16.58 2.63
N ALA A 88 -2.94 15.75 1.91
CA ALA A 88 -1.70 16.17 1.24
C ALA A 88 -1.96 17.27 0.19
N ALA A 89 -3.02 17.14 -0.61
CA ALA A 89 -3.41 18.15 -1.60
C ALA A 89 -3.77 19.49 -0.96
N ARG A 90 -4.59 19.48 0.11
CA ARG A 90 -4.92 20.69 0.88
C ARG A 90 -3.67 21.39 1.40
N ARG A 91 -2.75 20.64 2.02
CA ARG A 91 -1.50 21.22 2.53
C ARG A 91 -0.63 21.79 1.42
N SER A 92 -0.58 21.14 0.25
CA SER A 92 0.16 21.67 -0.90
C SER A 92 -0.38 23.03 -1.33
N VAL A 93 -1.70 23.22 -1.34
CA VAL A 93 -2.33 24.50 -1.70
C VAL A 93 -2.05 25.57 -0.64
N GLU A 94 -2.10 25.21 0.65
CA GLU A 94 -1.74 26.11 1.75
C GLU A 94 -0.29 26.57 1.65
N LEU A 95 0.65 25.64 1.44
CA LEU A 95 2.07 25.95 1.26
C LEU A 95 2.31 26.87 0.05
N SER A 96 1.62 26.64 -1.07
CA SER A 96 1.69 27.54 -2.22
C SER A 96 1.16 28.94 -1.94
N LYS A 97 0.20 29.11 -1.01
CA LYS A 97 -0.28 30.43 -0.58
C LYS A 97 0.64 31.09 0.45
N GLU A 98 1.24 30.29 1.35
CA GLU A 98 2.16 30.76 2.39
C GLU A 98 3.51 31.19 1.82
N PHE A 99 4.01 30.50 0.79
CA PHE A 99 5.36 30.67 0.25
C PHE A 99 5.40 31.05 -1.24
N GLY A 100 4.25 31.11 -1.91
CA GLY A 100 4.16 31.54 -3.32
C GLY A 100 3.89 33.04 -3.42
N ALA A 101 4.95 33.80 -3.68
CA ALA A 101 4.93 35.08 -4.39
C ALA A 101 5.60 34.88 -5.76
#